data_AF-A0AAV2RFJ9-F1
#
_entry.id   AF-A0AAV2RFJ9-F1
#
_cell.length_a   1.000
_cell.length_b   1.000
_cell.length_c   1.000
_cell.angle_alpha   90.00
_cell.angle_beta   90.00
_cell.angle_gamma   90.00
#
_symmetry.space_group_name_H-M   'P 1'
#
loop_
_entity.id
_entity.type
_entity.pdbx_description
1 polymer ?
#
loop_
_entity_poly.entity_id
_entity_poly.type
_entity_poly.pdbx_seq_one_letter_code
_entity_poly.pdbx_strand_id
1 'polypeptide(L)'
;WYENGERWIENCLDYFCQKGMIKQNKSTTCCSLFSETKNNGESWEKDCIKWICKSGSIQKEKVKKCCHYKDKYYWNKEKWFNGCDQFICTNGRISKYDNPNCCVTKSGKFKNEDVWME
;
A
#
# COMPACT_ATOMS: atom_id res chain seq x y z
N TRP A 1 -31.40 -7.00 8.26
CA TRP A 1 -32.51 -7.73 7.63
C TRP A 1 -32.56 -7.26 6.19
N TYR A 2 -32.86 -8.13 5.23
CA TYR A 2 -32.86 -7.79 3.81
C TYR A 2 -34.23 -8.14 3.20
N GLU A 3 -34.76 -7.25 2.36
CA GLU A 3 -36.05 -7.41 1.71
C GLU A 3 -36.02 -8.49 0.61
N ASN A 4 -37.16 -9.12 0.34
CA ASN A 4 -37.26 -10.07 -0.77
C ASN A 4 -37.02 -9.34 -2.11
N GLY A 5 -35.98 -9.76 -2.84
CA GLY A 5 -35.51 -9.11 -4.07
C GLY A 5 -34.30 -8.20 -3.86
N GLU A 6 -33.94 -7.87 -2.62
CA GLU A 6 -32.78 -7.03 -2.32
C GLU A 6 -31.47 -7.74 -2.71
N ARG A 7 -30.51 -6.95 -3.23
CA ARG A 7 -29.17 -7.39 -3.63
C ARG A 7 -28.11 -6.59 -2.91
N TRP A 8 -27.05 -7.24 -2.48
CA TRP A 8 -25.89 -6.58 -1.89
C TRP A 8 -24.60 -7.31 -2.26
N ILE A 9 -23.48 -6.60 -2.19
CA ILE A 9 -22.16 -7.18 -2.43
C ILE A 9 -21.40 -7.14 -1.11
N GLU A 10 -20.90 -8.30 -0.69
CA GLU A 10 -20.05 -8.43 0.49
C GLU A 10 -18.97 -9.47 0.21
N ASN A 11 -17.72 -9.16 0.55
CA ASN A 11 -16.57 -10.05 0.32
C ASN A 11 -16.51 -10.62 -1.11
N CYS A 12 -16.89 -9.79 -2.10
CA CYS A 12 -16.93 -10.15 -3.51
C CYS A 12 -17.87 -11.29 -3.90
N LEU A 13 -18.90 -11.48 -3.08
CA LEU A 13 -20.05 -12.29 -3.38
C LEU A 13 -21.25 -11.35 -3.60
N ASP A 14 -21.97 -11.56 -4.69
CA ASP A 14 -23.26 -10.93 -4.97
C ASP A 14 -24.33 -11.79 -4.30
N TYR A 15 -24.89 -11.26 -3.23
CA TYR A 15 -25.96 -11.87 -2.47
C TYR A 15 -27.31 -11.32 -2.93
N PHE A 16 -28.33 -12.17 -2.92
CA PHE A 16 -29.70 -11.73 -3.10
C PHE A 16 -30.67 -12.55 -2.27
N CYS A 17 -31.66 -11.87 -1.70
CA CYS A 17 -32.73 -12.51 -0.93
C CYS A 17 -33.86 -12.92 -1.88
N GLN A 18 -34.19 -14.22 -1.92
CA GLN A 18 -35.31 -14.74 -2.71
C GLN A 18 -36.18 -15.66 -1.86
N LYS A 19 -37.42 -15.23 -1.62
CA LYS A 19 -38.45 -15.93 -0.83
C LYS A 19 -37.93 -16.34 0.56
N GLY A 20 -37.23 -15.42 1.23
CA GLY A 20 -36.68 -15.64 2.57
C GLY A 20 -35.38 -16.45 2.61
N MET A 21 -34.80 -16.80 1.45
CA MET A 21 -33.53 -17.51 1.36
C MET A 21 -32.45 -16.62 0.75
N ILE A 22 -31.25 -16.65 1.32
CA ILE A 22 -30.07 -15.99 0.75
C ILE A 22 -29.49 -16.88 -0.34
N LYS A 23 -29.30 -16.31 -1.53
CA LYS A 23 -28.53 -16.89 -2.63
C LYS A 23 -27.28 -16.06 -2.87
N GLN A 24 -26.23 -16.69 -3.39
CA GLN A 24 -24.94 -16.03 -3.64
C GLN A 24 -24.36 -16.41 -5.00
N ASN A 25 -23.67 -15.47 -5.63
CA ASN A 25 -22.85 -15.66 -6.83
C ASN A 25 -21.52 -14.95 -6.66
N LYS A 26 -20.49 -15.31 -7.46
CA LYS A 26 -19.27 -14.51 -7.52
C LYS A 26 -19.58 -13.16 -8.19
N SER A 27 -19.16 -12.07 -7.55
CA SER A 27 -19.29 -10.74 -8.14
C SER A 27 -18.28 -10.57 -9.28
N THR A 28 -18.76 -10.05 -10.43
CA THR A 28 -17.89 -9.68 -11.56
C THR A 28 -17.27 -8.29 -11.41
N THR A 29 -17.67 -7.53 -10.38
CA THR A 29 -17.21 -6.15 -10.18
C THR A 29 -16.02 -6.04 -9.24
N CYS A 30 -15.59 -7.15 -8.65
CA CYS A 30 -14.46 -7.23 -7.75
C CYS A 30 -13.14 -7.43 -8.46
N CYS A 31 -12.07 -7.00 -7.79
CA CYS A 31 -10.72 -7.10 -8.31
C CYS A 31 -9.87 -8.00 -7.41
N SER A 32 -8.97 -8.77 -8.00
CA SER A 32 -8.02 -9.59 -7.26
C SER A 32 -6.59 -9.18 -7.59
N LEU A 33 -5.81 -8.85 -6.56
CA LEU A 33 -4.41 -8.47 -6.70
C LEU A 33 -3.61 -8.90 -5.47
N PHE A 34 -2.42 -9.46 -5.66
CA PHE A 34 -1.52 -9.88 -4.58
C PHE A 34 -2.18 -10.82 -3.54
N SER A 35 -3.03 -11.74 -4.01
CA SER A 35 -3.82 -12.66 -3.16
C SER A 35 -4.90 -11.99 -2.30
N GLU A 36 -5.09 -10.68 -2.43
CA GLU A 36 -6.21 -9.96 -1.83
C GLU A 36 -7.33 -9.76 -2.84
N THR A 37 -8.56 -9.77 -2.35
CA THR A 37 -9.75 -9.46 -3.14
C THR A 37 -10.36 -8.16 -2.62
N LYS A 38 -10.70 -7.26 -3.55
CA LYS A 38 -11.10 -5.89 -3.27
C LYS A 38 -12.47 -5.63 -3.87
N ASN A 39 -13.34 -5.02 -3.07
CA ASN A 39 -14.68 -4.67 -3.51
C ASN A 39 -14.63 -3.57 -4.56
N ASN A 40 -15.66 -3.50 -5.41
CA ASN A 40 -15.80 -2.41 -6.35
C ASN A 40 -15.81 -1.05 -5.62
N GLY A 41 -14.99 -0.10 -6.08
CA GLY A 41 -14.82 1.23 -5.48
C GLY A 41 -13.78 1.28 -4.36
N GLU A 42 -13.30 0.13 -3.87
CA GLU A 42 -12.25 0.10 -2.85
C GLU A 42 -10.92 0.61 -3.44
N SER A 43 -10.19 1.40 -2.65
CA SER A 43 -8.84 1.84 -3.00
C SER A 43 -7.86 1.51 -1.89
N TRP A 44 -6.64 1.12 -2.27
CA TRP A 44 -5.56 0.82 -1.35
C TRP A 44 -4.24 1.35 -1.91
N GLU A 45 -3.26 1.56 -1.04
CA GLU A 45 -1.95 2.04 -1.47
C GLU A 45 -0.88 1.00 -1.13
N LYS A 46 -0.04 0.67 -2.11
CA LYS A 46 1.09 -0.24 -1.94
C LYS A 46 2.20 0.20 -2.86
N ASP A 47 3.43 0.22 -2.34
CA ASP A 47 4.63 0.63 -3.07
C ASP A 47 4.44 1.98 -3.78
N CYS A 48 3.82 2.93 -3.08
CA CYS A 48 3.55 4.28 -3.60
C CYS A 48 2.72 4.35 -4.89
N ILE A 49 1.95 3.30 -5.13
CA ILE A 49 0.90 3.23 -6.14
C ILE A 49 -0.42 3.14 -5.39
N LYS A 50 -1.35 4.04 -5.71
CA LYS A 50 -2.75 3.91 -5.33
C LYS A 50 -3.43 3.02 -6.35
N TRP A 51 -3.99 1.94 -5.86
CA TRP A 51 -4.74 0.96 -6.62
C TRP A 51 -6.22 1.17 -6.34
N ILE A 52 -7.04 1.12 -7.37
CA ILE A 52 -8.49 1.31 -7.26
C ILE A 52 -9.17 0.17 -7.99
N CYS A 53 -10.07 -0.54 -7.32
CA CYS A 53 -10.93 -1.50 -8.00
C CYS A 53 -12.12 -0.77 -8.62
N LYS A 54 -12.28 -0.85 -9.94
CA LYS A 54 -13.40 -0.23 -10.66
C LYS A 54 -13.99 -1.22 -11.65
N SER A 55 -15.20 -1.70 -11.34
CA SER A 55 -15.99 -2.60 -12.17
C SER A 55 -15.20 -3.84 -12.64
N GLY A 56 -14.52 -4.50 -11.70
CA GLY A 56 -13.73 -5.70 -11.96
C GLY A 56 -12.34 -5.43 -12.56
N SER A 57 -12.00 -4.16 -12.80
CA SER A 57 -10.70 -3.76 -13.35
C SER A 57 -9.89 -2.96 -12.34
N ILE A 58 -8.59 -3.24 -12.29
CA ILE A 58 -7.65 -2.52 -11.42
C ILE A 58 -7.13 -1.28 -12.14
N GLN A 59 -7.37 -0.11 -11.56
CA GLN A 59 -6.77 1.15 -11.98
C GLN A 59 -5.60 1.50 -11.06
N LYS A 60 -4.58 2.16 -11.62
CA LYS A 60 -3.37 2.54 -10.89
C LYS A 60 -3.14 4.03 -11.02
N GLU A 61 -2.85 4.69 -9.91
CA GLU A 61 -2.47 6.08 -9.84
C GLU A 61 -1.15 6.19 -9.07
N LYS A 62 -0.15 6.87 -9.64
CA LYS A 62 1.10 7.11 -8.94
C LYS A 62 0.86 8.13 -7.81
N VAL A 63 1.23 7.78 -6.58
CA VAL A 63 1.17 8.70 -5.45
C VAL A 63 2.29 9.74 -5.64
N LYS A 64 1.91 10.95 -6.08
CA LYS A 64 2.88 12.03 -6.43
C LYS A 64 3.83 12.43 -5.30
N LYS A 65 3.50 12.09 -4.05
CA LYS A 65 4.26 12.52 -2.87
C LYS A 65 5.33 11.51 -2.41
N CYS A 66 5.44 10.38 -3.09
CA CYS A 66 6.40 9.33 -2.75
C CYS A 66 7.74 9.47 -3.47
N CYS A 67 8.79 8.95 -2.84
CA CYS A 67 10.14 8.90 -3.39
C CYS A 67 10.53 7.47 -3.73
N HIS A 68 11.43 7.32 -4.70
CA HIS A 68 12.00 6.04 -5.10
C HIS A 68 13.52 6.12 -4.96
N TYR A 69 14.12 5.21 -4.18
CA TYR A 69 15.55 5.16 -3.92
C TYR A 69 16.02 3.72 -3.81
N LYS A 70 16.99 3.31 -4.65
CA LYS A 70 17.59 1.96 -4.69
C LYS A 70 16.53 0.84 -4.60
N ASP A 71 15.57 0.85 -5.52
CA ASP A 71 14.49 -0.14 -5.65
C ASP A 71 13.49 -0.20 -4.48
N LYS A 72 13.53 0.78 -3.57
CA LYS A 72 12.58 0.94 -2.48
C LYS A 72 11.77 2.23 -2.66
N TYR A 73 10.49 2.16 -2.28
CA TYR A 73 9.61 3.31 -2.21
C TYR A 73 9.52 3.82 -0.78
N TYR A 74 9.52 5.14 -0.65
CA TYR A 74 9.45 5.85 0.62
C TYR A 74 8.27 6.82 0.60
N TRP A 75 7.43 6.75 1.61
CA TRP A 75 6.27 7.61 1.78
C TRP A 75 6.69 9.06 2.04
N ASN A 76 5.75 9.98 1.81
CA ASN A 76 5.98 11.38 2.16
C ASN A 76 6.28 11.52 3.66
N LYS A 77 7.35 12.26 3.97
CA LYS A 77 7.95 12.46 5.30
C LYS A 77 8.63 11.23 5.90
N GLU A 78 8.69 10.12 5.19
CA GLU A 78 9.43 8.95 5.64
C GLU A 78 10.93 9.26 5.65
N LYS A 79 11.58 8.86 6.74
CA LYS A 79 13.02 8.97 6.94
C LYS A 79 13.64 7.59 6.87
N TRP A 80 14.80 7.47 6.25
CA TRP A 80 15.57 6.24 6.22
C TRP A 80 17.06 6.53 6.24
N PHE A 81 17.84 5.49 6.47
CA PHE A 81 19.30 5.54 6.44
C PHE A 81 19.83 4.66 5.33
N ASN A 82 20.93 5.08 4.72
CA ASN A 82 21.76 4.23 3.89
C ASN A 82 23.22 4.54 4.23
N GLY A 83 23.82 3.72 5.09
CA GLY A 83 25.07 4.09 5.76
C GLY A 83 24.85 5.15 6.84
N CYS A 84 25.77 6.10 6.89
CA CYS A 84 25.68 7.30 7.73
C CYS A 84 24.81 8.42 7.17
N ASP A 85 24.35 8.26 5.93
CA ASP A 85 23.50 9.25 5.32
C ASP A 85 22.06 9.03 5.80
N GLN A 86 21.46 10.09 6.36
CA GLN A 86 20.03 10.13 6.61
C GLN A 86 19.34 10.75 5.40
N PHE A 87 18.22 10.16 4.99
CA PHE A 87 17.40 10.66 3.91
C PHE A 87 15.99 10.94 4.41
N ILE A 88 15.30 11.89 3.79
CA ILE A 88 13.87 12.10 3.96
C ILE A 88 13.21 12.24 2.59
N CYS A 89 12.03 11.66 2.44
CA CYS A 89 11.18 11.93 1.30
C CYS A 89 10.25 13.09 1.62
N THR A 90 10.22 14.14 0.80
CA THR A 90 9.28 15.25 0.94
C THR A 90 8.66 15.57 -0.40
N ASN A 91 7.36 15.30 -0.54
CA ASN A 91 6.57 15.55 -1.74
C ASN A 91 7.24 15.03 -3.02
N GLY A 92 7.75 13.79 -2.97
CA GLY A 92 8.40 13.14 -4.10
C GLY A 92 9.85 13.57 -4.37
N ARG A 93 10.45 14.35 -3.47
CA ARG A 93 11.87 14.73 -3.52
C ARG A 93 12.62 14.13 -2.34
N ILE A 94 13.83 13.64 -2.61
CA ILE A 94 14.72 13.09 -1.59
C ILE A 94 15.67 14.19 -1.14
N SER A 95 15.72 14.46 0.15
CA SER A 95 16.77 15.29 0.76
C SER A 95 17.69 14.39 1.58
N LYS A 96 19.00 14.62 1.47
CA LYS A 96 20.04 13.95 2.26
C LYS A 96 20.50 14.89 3.39
N TYR A 97 20.77 14.33 4.55
CA TYR A 97 21.38 14.99 5.70
C TYR A 97 22.52 14.12 6.22
N ASP A 98 23.58 14.79 6.66
CA ASP A 98 24.63 14.11 7.40
C ASP A 98 24.09 13.75 8.79
N ASN A 99 24.22 12.50 9.20
CA ASN A 99 23.88 12.10 10.56
C ASN A 99 25.08 12.39 11.47
N PRO A 100 25.03 13.43 12.33
CA PRO A 100 26.14 13.75 13.22
C PRO A 100 26.43 12.64 14.24
N ASN A 101 25.47 11.73 14.46
CA ASN A 101 25.58 10.64 15.42
C ASN A 101 25.96 9.30 14.77
N CYS A 102 26.37 9.29 13.51
CA CYS A 102 26.81 8.06 12.86
C CYS A 102 28.24 7.69 13.26
N CYS A 103 28.41 6.48 13.81
CA CYS A 103 29.71 5.90 14.09
C CYS A 103 30.06 4.84 13.04
N VAL A 104 31.25 4.93 12.43
CA VAL A 104 31.76 3.95 11.45
C VAL A 104 32.96 3.20 12.03
N THR A 105 32.94 1.87 11.96
CA THR A 105 34.09 1.04 12.35
C THR A 105 35.16 1.06 11.26
N LYS A 106 36.40 0.67 11.60
CA LYS A 106 37.48 0.49 10.60
C LYS A 106 37.15 -0.53 9.51
N SER A 107 36.18 -1.43 9.75
CA SER A 107 35.69 -2.42 8.79
C SER A 107 34.54 -1.91 7.91
N GLY A 108 34.11 -0.64 8.06
CA GLY A 108 33.04 -0.04 7.27
C GLY A 108 31.63 -0.32 7.78
N LYS A 109 31.46 -0.97 8.95
CA LYS A 109 30.15 -1.13 9.59
C LYS A 109 29.73 0.19 10.24
N PHE A 110 28.44 0.51 10.21
CA PHE A 110 27.92 1.76 10.77
C PHE A 110 26.81 1.50 11.80
N LYS A 111 26.70 2.40 12.78
CA LYS A 111 25.62 2.40 13.78
C LYS A 111 24.92 3.77 13.79
N ASN A 112 23.60 3.75 13.66
CA ASN A 112 22.72 4.89 13.93
C ASN A 112 21.87 4.56 15.16
N GLU A 113 21.44 5.58 15.92
CA GLU A 113 21.08 5.53 17.35
C GLU A 113 20.20 4.36 17.87
N ASP A 114 19.49 3.61 17.03
CA ASP A 114 18.70 2.43 17.45
C ASP A 114 18.79 1.17 16.57
N VAL A 115 19.68 1.11 15.56
CA VAL A 115 19.74 -0.05 14.63
C VAL A 115 21.18 -0.40 14.25
N TRP A 116 21.62 -1.63 14.58
CA TRP A 116 22.79 -2.24 13.96
C TRP A 116 22.42 -2.73 12.56
N MET A 117 23.08 -2.20 11.52
CA MET A 117 22.99 -2.73 10.16
C MET A 117 24.31 -3.42 9.84
N GLU A 118 24.25 -4.70 9.46
CA GLU A 118 25.43 -5.51 9.10
C GLU A 118 25.88 -5.33 7.66
#